data_AF-A0A2P7EGQ0-F1
#
_entry.id   AF-A0A2P7EGQ0-F1
#
_cell.length_a   1.000
_cell.length_b   1.000
_cell.length_c   1.000
_cell.angle_alpha   90.00
_cell.angle_beta   90.00
_cell.angle_gamma   90.00
#
_symmetry.space_group_name_H-M   'P 1'
#
loop_
_entity.id
_entity.type
_entity.pdbx_description
1 polymer ?
#
loop_
_entity_poly.entity_id
_entity_poly.type
_entity_poly.pdbx_seq_one_letter_code
_entity_poly.pdbx_strand_id
1 'polypeptide(L)'
;MPLPGHSLKLIKTDLLNMVLVRRVLAQLISAILALLGLLLIFSKGGDFGSSAELLPVGFFVVVLSLAAYAMTWCSNGKTFSTPRDLAEVYLCSGVLFQSSLLALLSSAMVTISTFSPWLSTFKYFFYSLHWLFFSAAIVLAWWAIHRLLRLSARPNLTLDPPS
;
A
#
# COMPACT_ATOMS: atom_id res chain seq x y z
N MET A 1 29.45 40.98 2.43
CA MET A 1 29.69 39.54 2.18
C MET A 1 28.90 38.75 3.21
N PRO A 2 27.81 38.06 2.83
CA PRO A 2 27.02 37.27 3.77
C PRO A 2 27.81 36.04 4.25
N LEU A 3 27.79 35.79 5.56
CA LEU A 3 28.55 34.74 6.23
C LEU A 3 28.08 33.34 5.77
N PRO A 4 28.99 32.44 5.34
CA PRO A 4 28.66 31.13 4.78
C PRO A 4 27.86 30.20 5.73
N GLY A 5 27.86 30.48 7.04
CA GLY A 5 27.10 29.72 8.04
C GLY A 5 25.59 29.96 8.03
N HIS A 6 25.10 31.09 7.49
CA HIS A 6 23.67 31.43 7.53
C HIS A 6 22.86 30.66 6.47
N SER A 7 23.44 30.45 5.27
CA SER A 7 22.82 29.61 4.22
C SER A 7 22.78 28.14 4.61
N LEU A 8 23.80 27.63 5.31
CA LEU A 8 23.86 26.21 5.69
C LEU A 8 22.82 25.85 6.77
N LYS A 9 22.57 26.77 7.72
CA LYS A 9 21.48 26.63 8.69
C LYS A 9 20.12 26.64 8.02
N LEU A 10 19.90 27.57 7.08
CA LEU A 10 18.62 27.70 6.36
C LEU A 10 18.28 26.42 5.58
N ILE A 11 19.25 25.92 4.81
CA ILE A 11 19.12 24.67 4.04
C ILE A 11 18.82 23.49 4.96
N LYS A 12 19.46 23.41 6.12
CA LYS A 12 19.24 22.34 7.10
C LYS A 12 17.84 22.39 7.71
N THR A 13 17.31 23.58 8.01
CA THR A 13 15.93 23.76 8.50
C THR A 13 14.90 23.44 7.43
N ASP A 14 15.10 23.85 6.18
CA ASP A 14 14.18 23.53 5.08
C ASP A 14 14.14 22.03 4.78
N LEU A 15 15.29 21.36 4.85
CA LEU A 15 15.37 19.91 4.67
C LEU A 15 14.68 19.16 5.81
N LEU A 16 14.85 19.62 7.06
CA LEU A 16 14.14 19.08 8.23
C LEU A 16 12.62 19.28 8.11
N ASN A 17 12.18 20.47 7.70
CA ASN A 17 10.77 20.78 7.49
C ASN A 17 10.16 19.92 6.38
N MET A 18 10.86 19.73 5.26
CA MET A 18 10.41 18.83 4.18
C MET A 18 10.28 17.37 4.64
N VAL A 19 11.23 16.86 5.42
CA VAL A 19 11.19 15.49 5.96
C VAL A 19 10.05 15.32 6.96
N LEU A 20 9.80 16.33 7.80
CA LEU A 20 8.75 16.32 8.81
C LEU A 20 7.35 16.39 8.15
N VAL A 21 7.19 17.24 7.13
CA VAL A 21 5.97 17.30 6.30
C VAL A 21 5.75 15.97 5.59
N ARG A 22 6.76 15.35 4.97
CA ARG A 22 6.64 14.03 4.35
C ARG A 22 6.18 12.96 5.34
N ARG A 23 6.70 12.96 6.57
CA ARG A 23 6.30 12.03 7.65
C ARG A 23 4.84 12.19 8.06
N VAL A 24 4.42 13.43 8.27
CA VAL A 24 3.05 13.75 8.66
C VAL A 24 2.09 13.39 7.53
N LEU A 25 2.43 13.73 6.28
CA LEU A 25 1.63 13.35 5.10
C LEU A 25 1.52 11.83 4.97
N ALA A 26 2.63 11.11 5.16
CA ALA A 26 2.65 9.66 5.09
C ALA A 26 1.72 9.02 6.13
N GLN A 27 1.75 9.49 7.38
CA GLN A 27 0.86 9.00 8.43
C GLN A 27 -0.61 9.37 8.17
N LEU A 28 -0.88 10.59 7.71
CA LEU A 28 -2.23 11.04 7.35
C LEU A 28 -2.80 10.24 6.17
N ILE A 29 -2.03 10.00 5.11
CA ILE A 29 -2.45 9.21 3.95
C ILE A 29 -2.79 7.78 4.39
N SER A 30 -1.97 7.17 5.25
CA SER A 30 -2.27 5.86 5.82
C SER A 30 -3.58 5.89 6.60
N ALA A 31 -3.76 6.85 7.52
CA ALA A 31 -4.99 6.97 8.30
C ALA A 31 -6.24 7.20 7.43
N ILE A 32 -6.13 8.04 6.40
CA ILE A 32 -7.21 8.31 5.45
C ILE A 32 -7.54 7.06 4.63
N LEU A 33 -6.55 6.31 4.13
CA LEU A 33 -6.80 5.04 3.42
C LEU A 33 -7.49 4.01 4.34
N ALA A 34 -7.11 3.93 5.60
CA ALA A 34 -7.77 3.05 6.57
C ALA A 34 -9.22 3.47 6.82
N LEU A 35 -9.46 4.78 6.97
CA LEU A 35 -10.81 5.34 7.14
C LEU A 35 -11.66 5.10 5.90
N LEU A 36 -11.12 5.30 4.70
CA LEU A 36 -11.81 5.03 3.42
C LEU A 36 -12.13 3.54 3.27
N GLY A 37 -11.19 2.66 3.64
CA GLY A 37 -11.42 1.21 3.66
C GLY A 37 -12.55 0.82 4.62
N LEU A 38 -12.54 1.35 5.84
CA LEU A 38 -13.64 1.17 6.80
C LEU A 38 -14.97 1.73 6.28
N LEU A 39 -14.96 2.91 5.68
CA LEU A 39 -16.16 3.55 5.13
C LEU A 39 -16.75 2.73 3.98
N LEU A 40 -15.91 2.17 3.12
CA LEU A 40 -16.32 1.29 2.02
C LEU A 40 -16.91 -0.02 2.53
N ILE A 41 -16.30 -0.63 3.56
CA ILE A 41 -16.84 -1.81 4.25
C ILE A 41 -18.20 -1.51 4.88
N PHE A 42 -18.34 -0.39 5.60
CA PHE A 42 -19.60 0.00 6.24
C PHE A 42 -20.68 0.39 5.23
N SER A 43 -20.34 1.11 4.15
CA SER A 43 -21.32 1.53 3.12
C SER A 43 -21.92 0.35 2.35
N LYS A 44 -21.22 -0.79 2.31
CA LYS A 44 -21.70 -2.02 1.65
C LYS A 44 -22.34 -3.02 2.60
N GLY A 45 -22.34 -2.75 3.91
CA GLY A 45 -23.08 -3.53 4.90
C GLY A 45 -24.61 -3.47 4.74
N GLY A 46 -25.13 -2.62 3.84
CA GLY A 46 -26.57 -2.46 3.58
C GLY A 46 -27.12 -3.18 2.33
N ASP A 47 -26.31 -3.45 1.30
CA ASP A 47 -26.78 -3.97 0.00
C ASP A 47 -25.94 -5.16 -0.47
N PHE A 48 -26.31 -6.36 -0.01
CA PHE A 48 -25.64 -7.63 -0.31
C PHE A 48 -26.01 -8.26 -1.67
N GLY A 49 -26.73 -7.54 -2.54
CA GLY A 49 -27.36 -8.12 -3.74
C GLY A 49 -26.49 -8.25 -5.00
N SER A 50 -25.56 -7.31 -5.26
CA SER A 50 -24.78 -7.34 -6.52
C SER A 50 -23.46 -6.56 -6.51
N SER A 51 -23.26 -5.65 -5.55
CA SER A 51 -22.10 -4.74 -5.55
C SER A 51 -20.89 -5.22 -4.75
N ALA A 52 -20.96 -6.38 -4.09
CA ALA A 52 -19.89 -6.90 -3.26
C ALA A 52 -18.62 -7.26 -4.07
N GLU A 53 -18.76 -7.57 -5.36
CA GLU A 53 -17.64 -7.94 -6.24
C GLU A 53 -16.77 -6.75 -6.68
N LEU A 54 -17.32 -5.53 -6.68
CA LEU A 54 -16.59 -4.33 -7.13
C LEU A 54 -15.44 -3.95 -6.17
N LEU A 55 -15.57 -4.28 -4.88
CA LEU A 55 -14.62 -3.88 -3.85
C LEU A 55 -13.30 -4.66 -3.95
N PRO A 56 -13.29 -6.01 -3.98
CA PRO A 56 -12.06 -6.77 -4.14
C PRO A 56 -11.39 -6.54 -5.50
N VAL A 57 -12.17 -6.37 -6.58
CA VAL A 57 -11.63 -6.08 -7.91
C VAL A 57 -11.00 -4.68 -7.97
N GLY A 58 -11.66 -3.66 -7.43
CA GLY A 58 -11.09 -2.32 -7.33
C GLY A 58 -9.83 -2.30 -6.47
N PHE A 59 -9.84 -3.00 -5.34
CA PHE A 59 -8.68 -3.17 -4.48
C PHE A 59 -7.52 -3.87 -5.21
N PHE A 60 -7.81 -4.94 -5.97
CA PHE A 60 -6.82 -5.63 -6.81
C PHE A 60 -6.12 -4.65 -7.76
N VAL A 61 -6.87 -3.84 -8.52
CA VAL A 61 -6.28 -2.89 -9.50
C VAL A 61 -5.40 -1.85 -8.81
N VAL A 62 -5.87 -1.27 -7.71
CA VAL A 62 -5.12 -0.24 -6.96
C VAL A 62 -3.84 -0.82 -6.39
N VAL A 63 -3.92 -1.96 -5.69
CA VAL A 63 -2.77 -2.58 -5.04
C VAL A 63 -1.78 -3.15 -6.07
N LEU A 64 -2.25 -3.70 -7.19
CA LEU A 64 -1.39 -4.15 -8.28
C LEU A 64 -0.63 -2.99 -8.93
N SER A 65 -1.30 -1.85 -9.13
CA SER A 65 -0.67 -0.63 -9.65
C SER A 65 0.39 -0.11 -8.69
N LEU A 66 0.13 -0.19 -7.38
CA LEU A 66 1.10 0.18 -6.34
C LEU A 66 2.30 -0.77 -6.29
N ALA A 67 2.08 -2.07 -6.47
CA ALA A 67 3.13 -3.07 -6.58
C ALA A 67 4.03 -2.81 -7.80
N ALA A 68 3.43 -2.56 -8.97
CA ALA A 68 4.15 -2.23 -10.20
C ALA A 68 4.98 -0.95 -10.02
N TYR A 69 4.39 0.09 -9.43
CA TYR A 69 5.09 1.34 -9.13
C TYR A 69 6.30 1.11 -8.21
N ALA A 70 6.14 0.32 -7.15
CA ALA A 70 7.24 -0.01 -6.23
C ALA A 70 8.36 -0.80 -6.93
N MET A 71 8.03 -1.72 -7.84
CA MET A 71 9.04 -2.43 -8.65
C MET A 71 9.77 -1.49 -9.62
N THR A 72 9.05 -0.56 -10.26
CA THR A 72 9.66 0.47 -11.12
C THR A 72 10.59 1.38 -10.32
N TRP A 73 10.22 1.73 -9.08
CA TRP A 73 11.10 2.45 -8.17
C TRP A 73 12.38 1.65 -7.89
N CYS A 74 12.31 0.34 -7.61
CA CYS A 74 13.52 -0.47 -7.43
C CYS A 74 14.43 -0.50 -8.68
N SER A 75 13.85 -0.48 -9.89
CA SER A 75 14.62 -0.46 -11.13
C SER A 75 15.35 0.87 -11.35
N ASN A 76 14.65 1.99 -11.12
CA ASN A 76 15.13 3.33 -11.46
C ASN A 76 15.84 4.05 -10.29
N GLY A 77 15.63 3.60 -9.05
CA GLY A 77 16.13 4.23 -7.83
C GLY A 77 17.55 3.84 -7.42
N LYS A 78 18.25 3.02 -8.21
CA LYS A 78 19.61 2.53 -7.92
C LYS A 78 20.65 3.64 -7.68
N THR A 79 20.39 4.83 -8.20
CA THR A 79 21.25 6.02 -8.09
C THR A 79 21.07 6.84 -6.81
N PHE A 80 19.96 6.68 -6.08
CA PHE A 80 19.58 7.59 -4.98
C PHE A 80 19.19 6.87 -3.68
N SER A 81 19.36 5.55 -3.61
CA SER A 81 18.88 4.73 -2.49
C SER A 81 19.89 3.65 -2.12
N THR A 82 19.99 3.35 -0.83
CA THR A 82 20.89 2.29 -0.37
C THR A 82 20.40 0.92 -0.87
N PRO A 83 21.29 -0.06 -1.10
CA PRO A 83 20.89 -1.41 -1.51
C PRO A 83 19.94 -2.07 -0.50
N ARG A 84 20.03 -1.70 0.78
CA ARG A 84 19.13 -2.17 1.83
C ARG A 84 17.72 -1.61 1.68
N ASP A 85 17.57 -0.32 1.37
CA ASP A 85 16.26 0.29 1.14
C ASP A 85 15.61 -0.27 -0.13
N LEU A 86 16.38 -0.49 -1.19
CA LEU A 86 15.91 -1.12 -2.43
C LEU A 86 15.41 -2.55 -2.19
N ALA A 87 16.12 -3.35 -1.37
CA ALA A 87 15.68 -4.68 -0.99
C ALA A 87 14.37 -4.64 -0.18
N GLU A 88 14.20 -3.65 0.70
CA GLU A 88 12.98 -3.49 1.51
C GLU A 88 11.78 -3.03 0.66
N VAL A 89 11.98 -2.11 -0.29
CA VAL A 89 10.95 -1.71 -1.28
C VAL A 89 10.57 -2.89 -2.17
N TYR A 90 11.54 -3.71 -2.60
CA TYR A 90 11.27 -4.90 -3.41
C TYR A 90 10.42 -5.93 -2.64
N LEU A 91 10.76 -6.18 -1.38
CA LEU A 91 9.96 -7.05 -0.51
C LEU A 91 8.53 -6.51 -0.35
N CYS A 92 8.37 -5.21 -0.11
CA CYS A 92 7.05 -4.59 -0.01
C CYS A 92 6.25 -4.71 -1.33
N SER A 93 6.91 -4.56 -2.48
CA SER A 93 6.28 -4.73 -3.78
C SER A 93 5.76 -6.16 -3.99
N GLY A 94 6.52 -7.17 -3.55
CA GLY A 94 6.09 -8.57 -3.59
C GLY A 94 4.88 -8.83 -2.69
N VAL A 95 4.84 -8.25 -1.50
CA VAL A 95 3.70 -8.36 -0.57
C VAL A 95 2.46 -7.67 -1.13
N LEU A 96 2.60 -6.50 -1.76
CA LEU A 96 1.50 -5.83 -2.47
C LEU A 96 0.97 -6.69 -3.62
N PHE A 97 1.86 -7.30 -4.40
CA PHE A 97 1.46 -8.21 -5.47
C PHE A 97 0.66 -9.41 -4.94
N GLN A 98 1.15 -10.08 -3.90
CA GLN A 98 0.43 -11.19 -3.24
C GLN A 98 -0.93 -10.76 -2.68
N SER A 99 -0.99 -9.58 -2.05
CA SER A 99 -2.24 -8.99 -1.55
C SER A 99 -3.25 -8.78 -2.68
N SER A 100 -2.80 -8.26 -3.83
CA SER A 100 -3.67 -8.07 -4.99
C SER A 100 -4.24 -9.40 -5.50
N LEU A 101 -3.43 -10.46 -5.58
CA LEU A 101 -3.87 -11.80 -5.99
C LEU A 101 -4.89 -12.39 -5.00
N LEU A 102 -4.70 -12.20 -3.70
CA LEU A 102 -5.67 -12.63 -2.68
C LEU A 102 -7.02 -11.92 -2.83
N ALA A 103 -7.02 -10.62 -3.17
CA ALA A 103 -8.25 -9.88 -3.45
C ALA A 103 -8.95 -10.38 -4.72
N LEU A 104 -8.19 -10.72 -5.77
CA LEU A 104 -8.73 -11.32 -6.99
C LEU A 104 -9.32 -12.72 -6.71
N LEU A 105 -8.61 -13.55 -5.95
CA LEU A 105 -9.08 -14.88 -5.55
C LEU A 105 -10.35 -14.78 -4.70
N SER A 106 -10.38 -13.83 -3.77
CA SER A 106 -11.56 -13.51 -2.97
C SER A 106 -12.76 -13.16 -3.85
N SER A 107 -12.59 -12.33 -4.89
CA SER A 107 -13.65 -12.04 -5.86
C SER A 107 -14.09 -13.30 -6.60
N ALA A 108 -13.15 -14.10 -7.10
CA ALA A 108 -13.43 -15.31 -7.85
C ALA A 108 -14.25 -16.33 -7.03
N MET A 109 -14.02 -16.44 -5.72
CA MET A 109 -14.78 -17.33 -4.83
C MET A 109 -16.26 -16.95 -4.76
N VAL A 110 -16.58 -15.65 -4.69
CA VAL A 110 -17.97 -15.17 -4.69
C VAL A 110 -18.62 -15.47 -6.04
N THR A 111 -17.93 -15.16 -7.12
CA THR A 111 -18.42 -15.43 -8.49
C THR A 111 -18.67 -16.93 -8.72
N ILE A 112 -17.75 -17.80 -8.31
CA ILE A 112 -17.93 -19.26 -8.45
C ILE A 112 -19.17 -19.74 -7.66
N SER A 113 -19.43 -19.15 -6.48
CA SER A 113 -20.59 -19.51 -5.66
C SER A 113 -21.94 -19.08 -6.26
N THR A 114 -21.96 -18.09 -7.16
CA THR A 114 -23.20 -17.59 -7.79
C THR A 114 -23.55 -18.33 -9.10
N PHE A 115 -22.56 -18.90 -9.80
CA PHE A 115 -22.80 -19.56 -11.10
C PHE A 115 -23.25 -21.02 -11.03
N SER A 116 -23.05 -21.72 -9.91
CA SER A 116 -23.37 -23.16 -9.82
C SER A 116 -24.39 -23.48 -8.72
N PRO A 117 -25.56 -24.06 -9.07
CA PRO A 117 -26.57 -24.47 -8.09
C PRO A 117 -26.08 -25.60 -7.17
N TRP A 118 -25.10 -26.41 -7.59
CA TRP A 118 -24.46 -27.42 -6.73
C TRP A 118 -23.57 -26.80 -5.65
N LEU A 119 -22.95 -25.64 -5.95
CA LEU A 119 -22.12 -24.90 -4.99
C LEU A 119 -22.95 -24.04 -4.04
N SER A 120 -24.25 -23.87 -4.29
CA SER A 120 -25.21 -23.22 -3.39
C SER A 120 -25.23 -23.84 -1.99
N THR A 121 -25.09 -25.17 -1.90
CA THR A 121 -24.99 -25.92 -0.62
C THR A 121 -23.80 -25.45 0.23
N PHE A 122 -22.71 -25.02 -0.42
CA PHE A 122 -21.49 -24.53 0.23
C PHE A 122 -21.37 -23.00 0.21
N LYS A 123 -22.44 -22.27 -0.14
CA LYS A 123 -22.42 -20.82 -0.30
C LYS A 123 -21.79 -20.10 0.90
N TYR A 124 -22.19 -20.46 2.12
CA TYR A 124 -21.63 -19.86 3.35
C TYR A 124 -20.13 -20.12 3.56
N PHE A 125 -19.62 -21.26 3.10
CA PHE A 125 -18.19 -21.58 3.15
C PHE A 125 -17.40 -20.69 2.18
N PHE A 126 -17.88 -20.51 0.95
CA PHE A 126 -17.27 -19.60 -0.03
C PHE A 126 -17.30 -18.14 0.43
N TYR A 127 -18.40 -17.68 1.04
CA TYR A 127 -18.45 -16.35 1.64
C TYR A 127 -17.47 -16.18 2.80
N SER A 128 -17.30 -17.21 3.64
CA SER A 128 -16.34 -17.18 4.74
C SER A 128 -14.90 -17.09 4.22
N LEU A 129 -14.55 -17.89 3.20
CA LEU A 129 -13.26 -17.83 2.53
C LEU A 129 -13.01 -16.49 1.83
N HIS A 130 -14.04 -15.94 1.17
CA HIS A 130 -13.98 -14.62 0.56
C HIS A 130 -13.54 -13.56 1.56
N TRP A 131 -14.22 -13.49 2.72
CA TRP A 131 -13.89 -12.54 3.77
C TRP A 131 -12.52 -12.79 4.38
N LEU A 132 -12.13 -14.06 4.56
CA LEU A 132 -10.81 -14.42 5.06
C LEU A 132 -9.71 -13.93 4.11
N PHE A 133 -9.81 -14.23 2.81
CA PHE A 133 -8.82 -13.81 1.82
C PHE A 133 -8.81 -12.29 1.62
N PHE A 134 -9.97 -11.65 1.62
CA PHE A 134 -10.04 -10.20 1.46
C PHE A 134 -9.44 -9.47 2.67
N SER A 135 -9.75 -9.93 3.89
CA SER A 135 -9.17 -9.38 5.11
C SER A 135 -7.66 -9.57 5.15
N ALA A 136 -7.15 -10.75 4.77
CA ALA A 136 -5.72 -11.01 4.64
C ALA A 136 -5.07 -10.08 3.61
N ALA A 137 -5.71 -9.88 2.44
CA ALA A 137 -5.24 -8.95 1.42
C ALA A 137 -5.12 -7.52 1.98
N ILE A 138 -6.14 -7.02 2.68
CA ILE A 138 -6.14 -5.69 3.29
C ILE A 138 -4.98 -5.55 4.30
N VAL A 139 -4.80 -6.52 5.19
CA VAL A 139 -3.74 -6.48 6.21
C VAL A 139 -2.35 -6.48 5.58
N LEU A 140 -2.13 -7.31 4.54
CA LEU A 140 -0.85 -7.36 3.82
C LEU A 140 -0.56 -6.06 3.09
N ALA A 141 -1.54 -5.50 2.37
CA ALA A 141 -1.38 -4.23 1.68
C ALA A 141 -1.10 -3.10 2.67
N TRP A 142 -1.85 -3.03 3.77
CA TRP A 142 -1.65 -2.05 4.82
C TRP A 142 -0.23 -2.11 5.38
N TRP A 143 0.24 -3.31 5.73
CA TRP A 143 1.59 -3.51 6.25
C TRP A 143 2.67 -3.05 5.28
N ALA A 144 2.52 -3.40 3.99
CA ALA A 144 3.48 -3.03 2.95
C ALA A 144 3.48 -1.52 2.67
N ILE A 145 2.29 -0.89 2.57
CA ILE A 145 2.16 0.56 2.42
C ILE A 145 2.79 1.28 3.61
N HIS A 146 2.49 0.84 4.84
CA HIS A 146 3.06 1.45 6.03
C HIS A 146 4.59 1.30 6.13
N ARG A 147 5.16 0.19 5.64
CA ARG A 147 6.61 0.02 5.48
C ARG A 147 7.19 0.99 4.45
N LEU A 148 6.61 1.07 3.25
CA LEU A 148 7.05 1.98 2.18
C LEU A 148 7.01 3.45 2.61
N LEU A 149 5.95 3.84 3.34
CA LEU A 149 5.80 5.17 3.90
C LEU A 149 6.88 5.48 4.95
N ARG A 150 7.18 4.52 5.83
CA ARG A 150 8.27 4.65 6.81
C ARG A 150 9.64 4.77 6.14
N LEU A 151 9.88 4.02 5.06
CA LEU A 151 11.10 4.13 4.26
C LEU A 151 11.22 5.50 3.62
N SER A 152 10.16 5.99 3.00
CA SER A 152 10.10 7.31 2.34
C SER A 152 10.31 8.49 3.29
N ALA A 153 10.06 8.26 4.58
CA ALA A 153 10.21 9.21 5.68
C ALA A 153 11.60 9.19 6.36
N ARG A 154 12.49 8.25 6.00
CA ARG A 154 13.85 8.24 6.52
C ARG A 154 14.64 9.40 5.88
N PRO A 155 15.37 10.21 6.67
CA PRO A 155 16.26 11.21 6.10
C PRO A 155 17.38 10.48 5.36
N ASN A 156 17.50 10.70 4.05
CA ASN A 156 18.68 10.28 3.29
C ASN A 156 19.88 11.06 3.82
N LEU A 157 20.70 10.40 4.64
CA LEU A 157 21.95 10.95 5.19
C LEU A 157 23.13 10.85 4.21
N THR A 158 22.91 10.68 2.91
CA THR A 158 23.99 10.64 1.92
C THR A 158 24.21 12.01 1.30
N LEU A 159 24.77 12.92 2.10
CA LEU A 159 25.59 14.03 1.64
C LEU A 159 26.98 13.86 2.28
N ASP A 160 27.58 12.68 2.17
CA ASP A 160 29.03 12.58 2.34
C ASP A 160 29.65 12.88 0.97
N PRO A 161 30.35 14.02 0.80
CA PRO A 161 31.15 14.22 -0.38
C PRO A 161 32.23 13.12 -0.44
N PRO A 162 32.54 12.58 -1.63
CA PRO A 162 33.66 11.65 -1.76
C PRO A 162 34.94 12.34 -1.28
N SER A 163 35.60 11.71 -0.31
CA SER A 163 36.96 12.03 0.14
C SER A 163 37.98 11.71 -0.94
#